data_AF-A0A6G8Q3V7-F1
#
_entry.id   AF-A0A6G8Q3V7-F1
#
_cell.length_a   1.000
_cell.length_b   1.000
_cell.length_c   1.000
_cell.angle_alpha   90.00
_cell.angle_beta   90.00
_cell.angle_gamma   90.00
#
_symmetry.space_group_name_H-M   'P 1'
#
loop_
_entity.id
_entity.type
_entity.pdbx_description
1 polymer ?
#
loop_
_entity_poly.entity_id
_entity_poly.type
_entity_poly.pdbx_seq_one_letter_code
_entity_poly.pdbx_strand_id
1 'polypeptide(L)'
;MAGKKKGRKATSKEKGDIVERVVQMMHRKPGLKVLRDQKLPAADGSGRIRQFDVVVLGTFAGYETVLLIECKNYGRNINVKDVDAFYGELQDVGYGPRQGVLVSAGTIGAGAQSRARSLGLKIFELKGLTEDRLDPVVHEAKQRIVFAVLGISRLVVSSEAEGPLEVAETMVFYDGEGEPMGVLPDLVWLAWLHGVPPSKLGERTLTLEADGWHHRAGDRLVPVLSAEATVEVRGAVVVLPGTATHHSLVVPETGATQKLKASARFDVAPGQYPVREFSGEEDLAAFLEADRAAVSLTVERVRAPRVRMGHVYWPPSQRVWERMHELQAAFEAGDGPPPSPDSLDGIEGSELNEVWEPVSPQYLMRAEREEGEDGP
;
A
#
# COMPACT_ATOMS: atom_id res chain seq x y z
N MET A 1 2.08 -29.11 -28.89
CA MET A 1 2.20 -30.19 -27.90
C MET A 1 3.38 -29.88 -26.98
N ALA A 2 3.12 -29.29 -25.81
CA ALA A 2 4.17 -28.99 -24.84
C ALA A 2 4.52 -30.27 -24.06
N GLY A 3 5.74 -30.77 -24.23
CA GLY A 3 6.23 -31.95 -23.52
C GLY A 3 6.20 -31.73 -22.01
N LYS A 4 5.42 -32.57 -21.30
CA LYS A 4 5.40 -32.65 -19.84
C LYS A 4 6.81 -33.06 -19.36
N LYS A 5 7.66 -32.08 -19.01
CA LYS A 5 8.93 -32.35 -18.32
C LYS A 5 8.59 -33.09 -17.02
N LYS A 6 8.99 -34.36 -16.91
CA LYS A 6 8.92 -35.13 -15.65
C LYS A 6 9.76 -34.38 -14.62
N GLY A 7 9.11 -33.70 -13.69
CA GLY A 7 9.76 -33.00 -12.58
C GLY A 7 10.63 -33.98 -11.78
N ARG A 8 11.83 -33.55 -11.43
CA ARG A 8 12.75 -34.29 -10.55
C ARG A 8 12.03 -34.59 -9.24
N LYS A 9 11.97 -35.86 -8.81
CA LYS A 9 11.46 -36.20 -7.48
C LYS A 9 12.39 -35.59 -6.43
N ALA A 10 11.86 -34.65 -5.65
CA ALA A 10 12.57 -34.10 -4.51
C ALA A 10 12.85 -35.19 -3.46
N THR A 11 14.03 -35.12 -2.86
CA THR A 11 14.52 -35.98 -1.80
C THR A 11 13.81 -35.68 -0.47
N SER A 12 13.77 -36.66 0.42
CA SER A 12 13.19 -36.47 1.78
C SER A 12 13.85 -35.32 2.55
N LYS A 13 15.13 -35.07 2.29
CA LYS A 13 15.87 -33.96 2.89
C LYS A 13 15.38 -32.60 2.40
N GLU A 14 15.18 -32.44 1.08
CA GLU A 14 14.61 -31.21 0.51
C GLU A 14 13.21 -30.94 1.08
N LYS A 15 12.39 -31.99 1.23
CA LYS A 15 11.05 -31.90 1.83
C LYS A 15 11.09 -31.47 3.31
N GLY A 16 12.07 -31.95 4.07
CA GLY A 16 12.28 -31.54 5.47
C GLY A 16 12.64 -30.06 5.55
N ASP A 17 13.66 -29.64 4.78
CA ASP A 17 14.17 -28.27 4.77
C ASP A 17 13.09 -27.21 4.52
N ILE A 18 12.10 -27.50 3.65
CA ILE A 18 10.98 -26.60 3.38
C ILE A 18 10.12 -26.38 4.63
N VAL A 19 9.76 -27.46 5.33
CA VAL A 19 8.93 -27.38 6.56
C VAL A 19 9.66 -26.59 7.62
N GLU A 20 10.93 -26.88 7.84
CA GLU A 20 11.78 -26.18 8.80
C GLU A 20 11.91 -24.69 8.47
N ARG A 21 12.11 -24.34 7.20
CA ARG A 21 12.19 -22.96 6.72
C ARG A 21 10.88 -22.20 6.96
N VAL A 22 9.74 -22.83 6.66
CA VAL A 22 8.42 -22.25 6.89
C VAL A 22 8.20 -22.04 8.38
N VAL A 23 8.45 -23.05 9.20
CA VAL A 23 8.29 -22.96 10.66
C VAL A 23 9.22 -21.89 11.26
N GLN A 24 10.48 -21.82 10.82
CA GLN A 24 11.41 -20.76 11.21
C GLN A 24 10.84 -19.37 10.86
N MET A 25 10.39 -19.18 9.63
CA MET A 25 9.82 -17.93 9.15
C MET A 25 8.57 -17.53 9.93
N MET A 26 7.70 -18.50 10.28
CA MET A 26 6.55 -18.27 11.14
C MET A 26 6.94 -17.81 12.55
N HIS A 27 8.12 -18.17 13.06
CA HIS A 27 8.58 -17.80 14.41
C HIS A 27 9.39 -16.51 14.50
N ARG A 28 9.78 -15.90 13.38
CA ARG A 28 10.45 -14.60 13.37
C ARG A 28 9.55 -13.51 13.93
N LYS A 29 10.04 -12.81 14.96
CA LYS A 29 9.45 -11.59 15.53
C LYS A 29 10.58 -10.68 16.03
N PRO A 30 10.37 -9.36 16.11
CA PRO A 30 11.31 -8.46 16.79
C PRO A 30 11.65 -8.97 18.19
N GLY A 31 12.92 -8.93 18.56
CA GLY A 31 13.41 -9.40 19.87
C GLY A 31 13.59 -10.91 20.03
N LEU A 32 13.31 -11.72 19.00
CA LEU A 32 13.56 -13.17 19.02
C LEU A 32 14.69 -13.55 18.05
N LYS A 33 15.58 -14.44 18.50
CA LYS A 33 16.59 -15.08 17.65
C LYS A 33 16.08 -16.46 17.25
N VAL A 34 15.83 -16.67 15.96
CA VAL A 34 15.28 -17.93 15.42
C VAL A 34 16.32 -18.63 14.56
N LEU A 35 16.84 -19.74 15.05
CA LEU A 35 17.94 -20.50 14.46
C LEU A 35 17.43 -21.82 13.90
N ARG A 36 18.07 -22.32 12.85
CA ARG A 36 17.81 -23.65 12.27
C ARG A 36 18.99 -24.58 12.50
N ASP A 37 18.75 -25.89 12.46
CA ASP A 37 19.77 -26.94 12.52
C ASP A 37 20.72 -26.80 13.72
N GLN A 38 20.17 -26.51 14.90
CA GLN A 38 20.97 -26.26 16.09
C GLN A 38 21.32 -27.55 16.81
N LYS A 39 22.59 -27.70 17.16
CA LYS A 39 23.12 -28.83 17.93
C LYS A 39 23.30 -28.43 19.38
N LEU A 40 22.66 -29.16 20.28
CA LEU A 40 22.73 -28.95 21.73
C LEU A 40 23.36 -30.18 22.40
N PRO A 41 24.32 -29.99 23.32
CA PRO A 41 24.91 -31.10 24.08
C PRO A 41 23.90 -31.66 25.09
N ALA A 42 24.02 -32.95 25.40
CA ALA A 42 23.25 -33.56 26.46
C ALA A 42 23.59 -32.95 27.83
N ALA A 43 22.57 -32.78 28.66
CA ALA A 43 22.68 -32.16 29.98
C ALA A 43 23.45 -33.03 30.99
N ASP A 44 23.56 -34.33 30.74
CA ASP A 44 24.30 -35.27 31.59
C ASP A 44 25.82 -35.26 31.35
N GLY A 45 26.31 -34.44 30.42
CA GLY A 45 27.74 -34.34 30.10
C GLY A 45 28.31 -35.56 29.37
N SER A 46 27.47 -36.48 28.90
CA SER A 46 27.89 -37.71 28.20
C SER A 46 28.53 -37.50 26.82
N GLY A 47 28.61 -36.26 26.35
CA GLY A 47 29.09 -35.92 25.00
C GLY A 47 28.11 -36.23 23.88
N ARG A 48 26.92 -36.79 24.18
CA ARG A 48 25.84 -36.92 23.19
C ARG A 48 25.38 -35.53 22.73
N ILE A 49 24.97 -35.44 21.46
CA ILE A 49 24.49 -34.20 20.84
C ILE A 49 23.13 -34.47 20.23
N ARG A 50 22.17 -33.58 20.48
CA ARG A 50 20.86 -33.55 19.81
C ARG A 50 20.79 -32.40 18.85
N GLN A 51 20.18 -32.63 17.70
CA GLN A 51 19.88 -31.60 16.73
C GLN A 51 18.39 -31.25 16.86
N PHE A 52 18.08 -29.95 16.83
CA PHE A 52 16.73 -29.43 16.74
C PHE A 52 16.59 -28.62 15.47
N ASP A 53 15.50 -28.87 14.75
CA ASP A 53 15.22 -28.26 13.45
C ASP A 53 15.08 -26.74 13.54
N VAL A 54 14.37 -26.24 14.57
CA VAL A 54 14.26 -24.81 14.85
C VAL A 54 14.40 -24.54 16.35
N VAL A 55 15.23 -23.56 16.70
CA VAL A 55 15.39 -23.05 18.07
C VAL A 55 15.03 -21.58 18.12
N VAL A 56 14.09 -21.23 19.00
CA VAL A 56 13.70 -19.83 19.25
C VAL A 56 14.27 -19.42 20.60
N LEU A 57 15.11 -18.40 20.60
CA LEU A 57 15.66 -17.77 21.79
C LEU A 57 15.04 -16.40 21.95
N GLY A 58 14.70 -16.04 23.18
CA GLY A 58 14.20 -14.71 23.51
C GLY A 58 14.30 -14.42 24.99
N THR A 59 13.85 -13.23 25.37
CA THR A 59 13.79 -12.80 26.76
C THR A 59 12.35 -12.43 27.10
N PHE A 60 11.83 -12.95 28.20
CA PHE A 60 10.50 -12.62 28.70
C PHE A 60 10.61 -12.16 30.15
N ALA A 61 10.20 -10.93 30.44
CA ALA A 61 10.33 -10.31 31.77
C ALA A 61 11.77 -10.40 32.35
N GLY A 62 12.79 -10.26 31.50
CA GLY A 62 14.20 -10.36 31.88
C GLY A 62 14.76 -11.79 31.95
N TYR A 63 13.92 -12.82 31.82
CA TYR A 63 14.34 -14.22 31.84
C TYR A 63 14.59 -14.75 30.44
N GLU A 64 15.72 -15.43 30.24
CA GLU A 64 15.99 -16.15 29.01
C GLU A 64 14.97 -17.28 28.81
N THR A 65 14.43 -17.35 27.60
CA THR A 65 13.46 -18.37 27.21
C THR A 65 13.92 -19.05 25.94
N VAL A 66 13.80 -20.37 25.92
CA VAL A 66 14.05 -21.18 24.73
C VAL A 66 12.81 -21.99 24.37
N LEU A 67 12.58 -22.11 23.06
CA LEU A 67 11.64 -23.03 22.46
C LEU A 67 12.40 -23.91 21.48
N LEU A 68 12.31 -25.21 21.66
CA LEU A 68 12.89 -26.23 20.80
C LEU A 68 11.79 -26.83 19.94
N ILE A 69 11.99 -26.82 18.62
CA ILE A 69 10.98 -27.23 17.66
C ILE A 69 11.54 -28.32 16.76
N GLU A 70 10.78 -29.41 16.65
CA GLU A 70 11.05 -30.53 15.74
C GLU A 70 10.00 -30.52 14.62
N CYS A 71 10.43 -30.72 13.39
CA CYS A 71 9.63 -30.68 12.17
C CYS A 71 9.63 -32.06 11.50
N LYS A 72 8.44 -32.64 11.30
CA LYS A 72 8.27 -33.93 10.63
C LYS A 72 7.54 -33.79 9.30
N ASN A 73 8.12 -34.33 8.23
CA ASN A 73 7.48 -34.42 6.91
C ASN A 73 7.37 -35.88 6.45
N TYR A 74 6.62 -36.68 7.20
CA TYR A 74 6.41 -38.09 6.87
C TYR A 74 5.22 -38.28 5.93
N GLY A 75 5.31 -39.29 5.04
CA GLY A 75 4.16 -39.76 4.26
C GLY A 75 3.11 -40.51 5.11
N ARG A 76 3.49 -40.95 6.31
CA ARG A 76 2.61 -41.56 7.31
C ARG A 76 2.21 -40.55 8.39
N ASN A 77 1.17 -40.87 9.15
CA ASN A 77 0.77 -40.08 10.31
C ASN A 77 1.87 -40.14 11.40
N ILE A 78 1.99 -39.04 12.15
CA ILE A 78 2.75 -39.00 13.40
C ILE A 78 2.06 -39.90 14.43
N ASN A 79 2.84 -40.75 15.08
CA ASN A 79 2.37 -41.72 16.06
C ASN A 79 3.02 -41.49 17.44
N VAL A 80 2.65 -42.31 18.42
CA VAL A 80 3.14 -42.21 19.81
C VAL A 80 4.66 -42.28 19.90
N LYS A 81 5.31 -43.13 19.08
CA LYS A 81 6.76 -43.29 19.10
C LYS A 81 7.49 -42.02 18.67
N ASP A 82 6.93 -41.28 17.72
CA ASP A 82 7.51 -40.00 17.27
C ASP A 82 7.44 -38.95 18.38
N VAL A 83 6.35 -38.92 19.13
CA VAL A 83 6.16 -38.02 20.29
C VAL A 83 7.12 -38.37 21.42
N ASP A 84 7.22 -39.66 21.77
CA ASP A 84 8.12 -40.12 22.83
C ASP A 84 9.60 -39.89 22.47
N ALA A 85 9.97 -40.07 21.19
CA ALA A 85 11.32 -39.79 20.72
C ALA A 85 11.69 -38.33 20.92
N PHE A 86 10.86 -37.39 20.45
CA PHE A 86 11.11 -35.97 20.63
C PHE A 86 11.10 -35.54 22.10
N TYR A 87 10.18 -36.09 22.91
CA TYR A 87 10.18 -35.85 24.35
C TYR A 87 11.48 -36.32 25.01
N GLY A 88 12.00 -37.49 24.64
CA GLY A 88 13.29 -37.98 25.11
C GLY A 88 14.45 -37.09 24.69
N GLU A 89 14.43 -36.52 23.48
CA GLU A 89 15.43 -35.56 23.02
C GLU A 89 15.43 -34.28 23.87
N LEU A 90 14.26 -33.74 24.21
CA LEU A 90 14.14 -32.59 25.12
C LEU A 90 14.74 -32.89 26.49
N GLN A 91 14.44 -34.06 27.06
CA GLN A 91 14.98 -34.49 28.34
C GLN A 91 16.51 -34.65 28.29
N ASP A 92 17.05 -35.20 27.21
CA ASP A 92 18.49 -35.42 27.03
C ASP A 92 19.26 -34.10 27.07
N VAL A 93 18.68 -33.00 26.57
CA VAL A 93 19.29 -31.65 26.61
C VAL A 93 18.79 -30.77 27.76
N GLY A 94 18.07 -31.35 28.73
CA GLY A 94 17.69 -30.67 29.97
C GLY A 94 16.47 -29.73 29.87
N TYR A 95 15.64 -29.85 28.83
CA TYR A 95 14.44 -29.03 28.65
C TYR A 95 13.14 -29.80 28.90
N GLY A 96 12.14 -29.09 29.42
CA GLY A 96 10.82 -29.65 29.71
C GLY A 96 9.89 -29.67 28.49
N PRO A 97 8.78 -30.44 28.56
CA PRO A 97 7.83 -30.58 27.44
C PRO A 97 7.17 -29.25 27.02
N ARG A 98 7.04 -28.30 27.95
CA ARG A 98 6.46 -26.97 27.66
C ARG A 98 7.37 -26.09 26.78
N GLN A 99 8.66 -26.42 26.72
CA GLN A 99 9.65 -25.79 25.84
C GLN A 99 9.77 -26.52 24.50
N GLY A 100 9.07 -27.65 24.32
CA GLY A 100 9.05 -28.42 23.08
C GLY A 100 7.82 -28.13 22.22
N VAL A 101 8.03 -28.06 20.90
CA VAL A 101 6.97 -28.04 19.89
C VAL A 101 7.26 -29.06 18.80
N LEU A 102 6.33 -29.96 18.54
CA LEU A 102 6.42 -30.88 17.40
C LEU A 102 5.49 -30.38 16.29
N VAL A 103 6.04 -30.07 15.12
CA VAL A 103 5.30 -29.65 13.94
C VAL A 103 5.32 -30.76 12.91
N SER A 104 4.18 -31.07 12.30
CA SER A 104 4.06 -32.05 11.22
C SER A 104 3.46 -31.42 9.98
N ALA A 105 4.06 -31.64 8.81
CA ALA A 105 3.43 -31.32 7.52
C ALA A 105 2.39 -32.37 7.09
N GLY A 106 2.33 -33.51 7.78
CA GLY A 106 1.28 -34.52 7.65
C GLY A 106 0.33 -34.53 8.86
N THR A 107 -0.59 -35.49 8.87
CA THR A 107 -1.58 -35.62 9.94
C THR A 107 -0.98 -36.25 11.21
N ILE A 108 -1.56 -35.92 12.36
CA ILE A 108 -1.15 -36.48 13.66
C ILE A 108 -2.23 -37.43 14.17
N GLY A 109 -1.86 -38.69 14.42
CA GLY A 109 -2.81 -39.71 14.88
C GLY A 109 -3.33 -39.45 16.29
N ALA A 110 -4.58 -39.82 16.57
CA ALA A 110 -5.23 -39.57 17.86
C ALA A 110 -4.42 -40.07 19.08
N GLY A 111 -3.75 -41.23 18.96
CA GLY A 111 -2.88 -41.74 20.01
C GLY A 111 -1.68 -40.81 20.30
N ALA A 112 -1.07 -40.23 19.27
CA ALA A 112 0.00 -39.24 19.42
C ALA A 112 -0.52 -37.95 20.05
N GLN A 113 -1.73 -37.51 19.68
CA GLN A 113 -2.37 -36.34 20.28
C GLN A 113 -2.62 -36.53 21.78
N SER A 114 -3.21 -37.67 22.16
CA SER A 114 -3.43 -38.04 23.56
C SER A 114 -2.11 -38.11 24.34
N ARG A 115 -1.09 -38.76 23.75
CA ARG A 115 0.23 -38.84 24.37
C ARG A 115 0.87 -37.47 24.59
N ALA A 116 0.89 -36.61 23.57
CA ALA A 116 1.46 -35.28 23.69
C ALA A 116 0.76 -34.44 24.77
N ARG A 117 -0.58 -34.52 24.85
CA ARG A 117 -1.36 -33.87 25.91
C ARG A 117 -0.97 -34.37 27.30
N SER A 118 -0.83 -35.69 27.47
CA SER A 118 -0.43 -36.29 28.75
C SER A 118 0.95 -35.81 29.23
N LEU A 119 1.84 -35.45 28.29
CA LEU A 119 3.17 -34.93 28.56
C LEU A 119 3.20 -33.40 28.69
N GLY A 120 2.13 -32.69 28.31
CA GLY A 120 2.13 -31.22 28.19
C GLY A 120 2.97 -30.69 27.02
N LEU A 121 3.21 -31.53 26.01
CA LEU A 121 3.94 -31.19 24.79
C LEU A 121 3.00 -30.54 23.76
N LYS A 122 3.45 -29.46 23.11
CA LYS A 122 2.68 -28.82 22.04
C LYS A 122 2.92 -29.52 20.72
N ILE A 123 1.84 -29.80 19.99
CA ILE A 123 1.89 -30.42 18.66
C ILE A 123 1.03 -29.63 17.68
N PHE A 124 1.51 -29.47 16.44
CA PHE A 124 0.79 -28.75 15.40
C PHE A 124 0.89 -29.43 14.04
N GLU A 125 -0.16 -29.31 13.26
CA GLU A 125 -0.12 -29.58 11.82
C GLU A 125 0.17 -28.29 11.06
N LEU A 126 1.16 -28.31 10.17
CA LEU A 126 1.44 -27.23 9.24
C LEU A 126 0.53 -27.36 8.01
N LYS A 127 -0.23 -26.30 7.72
CA LYS A 127 -1.05 -26.17 6.51
C LYS A 127 -0.50 -25.06 5.61
N GLY A 128 -0.99 -25.00 4.37
CA GLY A 128 -0.55 -24.02 3.37
C GLY A 128 0.65 -24.47 2.53
N LEU A 129 0.91 -25.78 2.48
CA LEU A 129 1.84 -26.40 1.53
C LEU A 129 1.05 -27.12 0.43
N THR A 130 1.64 -27.28 -0.75
CA THR A 130 1.14 -28.12 -1.83
C THR A 130 0.96 -29.56 -1.36
N GLU A 131 0.14 -30.35 -2.07
CA GLU A 131 -0.15 -31.75 -1.68
C GLU A 131 1.11 -32.61 -1.58
N ASP A 132 2.09 -32.37 -2.45
CA ASP A 132 3.39 -33.06 -2.43
C ASP A 132 4.36 -32.53 -1.36
N ARG A 133 3.96 -31.43 -0.68
CA ARG A 133 4.66 -30.72 0.39
C ARG A 133 6.04 -30.22 -0.03
N LEU A 134 6.12 -29.80 -1.29
CA LEU A 134 7.35 -29.27 -1.88
C LEU A 134 7.36 -27.75 -1.98
N ASP A 135 6.20 -27.12 -1.97
CA ASP A 135 6.11 -25.68 -2.11
C ASP A 135 4.97 -25.12 -1.24
N PRO A 136 5.01 -23.82 -0.90
CA PRO A 136 3.84 -23.11 -0.41
C PRO A 136 2.69 -23.15 -1.43
N VAL A 137 1.45 -23.19 -0.94
CA VAL A 137 0.30 -22.90 -1.81
C VAL A 137 0.33 -21.42 -2.16
N VAL A 138 0.44 -21.14 -3.45
CA VAL A 138 0.40 -19.78 -3.98
C VAL A 138 -1.02 -19.45 -4.38
N HIS A 139 -1.53 -18.36 -3.83
CA HIS A 139 -2.82 -17.79 -4.16
C HIS A 139 -2.64 -16.49 -4.92
N GLU A 140 -3.65 -16.13 -5.71
CA GLU A 140 -3.75 -14.77 -6.24
C GLU A 140 -3.93 -13.77 -5.08
N ALA A 141 -3.20 -12.67 -5.18
CA ALA A 141 -3.35 -11.53 -4.30
C ALA A 141 -3.63 -10.27 -5.13
N LYS A 142 -4.32 -9.32 -4.53
CA LYS A 142 -4.60 -8.02 -5.15
C LYS A 142 -4.25 -6.90 -4.19
N GLN A 143 -3.50 -5.91 -4.66
CA GLN A 143 -3.31 -4.65 -3.97
C GLN A 143 -4.13 -3.58 -4.68
N ARG A 144 -4.95 -2.86 -3.91
CA ARG A 144 -5.75 -1.75 -4.40
C ARG A 144 -5.17 -0.47 -3.83
N ILE A 145 -4.93 0.49 -4.71
CA ILE A 145 -4.51 1.83 -4.32
C ILE A 145 -5.61 2.77 -4.75
N VAL A 146 -6.17 3.52 -3.78
CA VAL A 146 -7.21 4.52 -4.05
C VAL A 146 -6.53 5.87 -4.15
N PHE A 147 -6.51 6.45 -5.34
CA PHE A 147 -6.04 7.81 -5.55
C PHE A 147 -7.24 8.76 -5.50
N ALA A 148 -7.19 9.74 -4.60
CA ALA A 148 -8.19 10.80 -4.55
C ALA A 148 -7.74 11.94 -5.48
N VAL A 149 -8.50 12.18 -6.54
CA VAL A 149 -8.25 13.23 -7.53
C VAL A 149 -9.30 14.31 -7.36
N LEU A 150 -8.88 15.54 -7.05
CA LEU A 150 -9.78 16.68 -6.94
C LEU A 150 -9.96 17.31 -8.31
N GLY A 151 -11.20 17.51 -8.77
CA GLY A 151 -11.52 18.30 -9.95
C GLY A 151 -12.24 19.59 -9.59
N ILE A 152 -11.88 20.68 -10.27
CA ILE A 152 -12.55 21.98 -10.17
C ILE A 152 -13.66 22.02 -11.21
N SER A 153 -14.91 22.12 -10.78
CA SER A 153 -16.07 22.21 -11.69
C SER A 153 -16.56 23.64 -11.87
N ARG A 154 -16.38 24.49 -10.85
CA ARG A 154 -16.78 25.89 -10.90
C ARG A 154 -15.91 26.75 -10.00
N LEU A 155 -15.56 27.93 -10.48
CA LEU A 155 -14.96 29.00 -9.69
C LEU A 155 -15.93 30.19 -9.71
N VAL A 156 -16.14 30.80 -8.55
CA VAL A 156 -16.98 31.98 -8.39
C VAL A 156 -16.19 32.99 -7.59
N VAL A 157 -16.07 34.21 -8.11
CA VAL A 157 -15.50 35.33 -7.38
C VAL A 157 -16.49 36.47 -7.35
N SER A 158 -16.63 37.06 -6.17
CA SER A 158 -17.38 38.28 -5.96
C SER A 158 -16.40 39.42 -5.72
N SER A 159 -16.61 40.56 -6.38
CA SER A 159 -15.81 41.77 -6.25
C SER A 159 -16.71 43.01 -6.30
N GLU A 160 -16.14 44.18 -6.01
CA GLU A 160 -16.84 45.48 -6.12
C GLU A 160 -16.94 46.00 -7.56
N ALA A 161 -16.68 45.18 -8.59
CA ALA A 161 -16.61 45.64 -9.97
C ALA A 161 -18.00 46.00 -10.51
N GLU A 162 -18.12 47.15 -11.18
CA GLU A 162 -19.35 47.59 -11.86
C GLU A 162 -19.50 46.89 -13.22
N GLY A 163 -19.85 45.60 -13.21
CA GLY A 163 -20.16 44.84 -14.43
C GLY A 163 -19.50 43.46 -14.49
N PRO A 164 -19.82 42.66 -15.52
CA PRO A 164 -19.14 41.39 -15.77
C PRO A 164 -17.67 41.64 -16.14
N LEU A 165 -16.76 40.94 -15.46
CA LEU A 165 -15.34 40.91 -15.82
C LEU A 165 -15.12 39.94 -16.98
N GLU A 166 -14.13 40.24 -17.83
CA GLU A 166 -13.68 39.29 -18.85
C GLU A 166 -12.99 38.08 -18.19
N VAL A 167 -13.07 36.90 -18.81
CA VAL A 167 -12.51 35.67 -18.22
C VAL A 167 -11.01 35.84 -17.90
N ALA A 168 -10.25 36.52 -18.76
CA ALA A 168 -8.84 36.80 -18.54
C ALA A 168 -8.59 37.68 -17.30
N GLU A 169 -9.49 38.63 -17.00
CA GLU A 169 -9.43 39.51 -15.83
C GLU A 169 -9.80 38.78 -14.52
N THR A 170 -10.42 37.60 -14.62
CA THR A 170 -10.85 36.81 -13.45
C THR A 170 -9.85 35.75 -13.00
N MET A 171 -8.81 35.48 -13.79
CA MET A 171 -7.88 34.38 -13.50
C MET A 171 -6.66 34.81 -12.70
N VAL A 172 -6.12 36.01 -12.95
CA VAL A 172 -4.93 36.54 -12.26
C VAL A 172 -5.35 37.59 -11.24
N PHE A 173 -4.81 37.45 -10.04
CA PHE A 173 -5.09 38.33 -8.90
C PHE A 173 -3.87 39.14 -8.56
N TYR A 174 -4.13 40.31 -8.00
CA TYR A 174 -3.11 41.30 -7.67
C TYR A 174 -3.25 41.71 -6.21
N ASP A 175 -2.19 42.24 -5.63
CA ASP A 175 -2.26 42.91 -4.35
C ASP A 175 -2.82 44.35 -4.51
N GLY A 176 -2.78 45.14 -3.43
CA GLY A 176 -3.21 46.54 -3.45
C GLY A 176 -2.28 47.48 -4.23
N GLU A 177 -1.06 47.05 -4.54
CA GLU A 177 -0.04 47.82 -5.29
C GLU A 177 -0.08 47.48 -6.79
N GLY A 178 -0.75 46.39 -7.16
CA GLY A 178 -0.92 45.93 -8.53
C GLY A 178 0.07 44.86 -8.95
N GLU A 179 0.83 44.30 -8.01
CA GLU A 179 1.73 43.17 -8.24
C GLU A 179 0.94 41.85 -8.22
N PRO A 180 1.29 40.88 -9.08
CA PRO A 180 0.56 39.62 -9.17
C PRO A 180 0.74 38.77 -7.90
N MET A 181 -0.36 38.28 -7.34
CA MET A 181 -0.38 37.40 -6.15
C MET A 181 -0.58 35.92 -6.48
N GLY A 182 -1.14 35.62 -7.66
CA GLY A 182 -1.39 34.24 -8.08
C GLY A 182 -2.69 34.09 -8.87
N VAL A 183 -3.17 32.85 -8.98
CA VAL A 183 -4.43 32.52 -9.67
C VAL A 183 -5.36 31.67 -8.80
N LEU A 184 -6.69 31.75 -8.99
CA LEU A 184 -7.65 30.98 -8.15
C LEU A 184 -7.39 29.46 -8.09
N PRO A 185 -7.00 28.78 -9.20
CA PRO A 185 -6.69 27.36 -9.13
C PRO A 185 -5.58 27.03 -8.13
N ASP A 186 -4.67 27.96 -7.82
CA ASP A 186 -3.66 27.76 -6.79
C ASP A 186 -4.26 27.69 -5.40
N LEU A 187 -5.22 28.56 -5.08
CA LEU A 187 -5.90 28.51 -3.79
C LEU A 187 -6.59 27.16 -3.59
N VAL A 188 -7.20 26.60 -4.65
CA VAL A 188 -7.81 25.27 -4.59
C VAL A 188 -6.75 24.18 -4.45
N TRP A 189 -5.64 24.26 -5.19
CA TRP A 189 -4.55 23.30 -5.12
C TRP A 189 -3.84 23.31 -3.75
N LEU A 190 -3.53 24.47 -3.19
CA LEU A 190 -2.93 24.63 -1.88
C LEU A 190 -3.88 24.13 -0.79
N ALA A 191 -5.15 24.56 -0.82
CA ALA A 191 -6.17 24.03 0.09
C ALA A 191 -6.22 22.50 0.01
N TRP A 192 -6.18 21.96 -1.22
CA TRP A 192 -6.10 20.53 -1.45
C TRP A 192 -4.88 19.98 -0.74
N LEU A 193 -3.64 20.40 -1.02
CA LEU A 193 -2.43 19.89 -0.35
C LEU A 193 -2.50 19.96 1.19
N HIS A 194 -3.19 20.95 1.76
CA HIS A 194 -3.43 21.09 3.20
C HIS A 194 -4.55 20.21 3.78
N GLY A 195 -5.17 19.35 2.98
CA GLY A 195 -6.19 18.40 3.43
C GLY A 195 -7.63 18.88 3.25
N VAL A 196 -7.85 19.99 2.52
CA VAL A 196 -9.16 20.62 2.33
C VAL A 196 -9.55 20.62 0.84
N PRO A 197 -10.68 19.98 0.43
CA PRO A 197 -11.59 19.20 1.25
C PRO A 197 -10.96 17.86 1.68
N PRO A 198 -11.56 17.15 2.65
CA PRO A 198 -11.18 15.77 2.95
C PRO A 198 -11.22 14.90 1.70
N SER A 199 -10.41 13.84 1.64
CA SER A 199 -10.36 12.89 0.51
C SER A 199 -11.62 12.02 0.37
N LYS A 200 -12.75 12.43 0.94
CA LYS A 200 -14.03 11.72 0.85
C LYS A 200 -14.70 12.08 -0.47
N LEU A 201 -15.10 11.07 -1.23
CA LEU A 201 -15.64 11.25 -2.58
C LEU A 201 -16.90 12.12 -2.61
N GLY A 202 -17.11 12.77 -3.75
CA GLY A 202 -18.27 13.59 -4.06
C GLY A 202 -17.99 15.09 -4.12
N GLU A 203 -19.05 15.83 -4.41
CA GLU A 203 -19.01 17.28 -4.63
C GLU A 203 -18.98 18.09 -3.32
N ARG A 204 -18.22 19.18 -3.31
CA ARG A 204 -18.09 20.11 -2.18
C ARG A 204 -17.98 21.54 -2.70
N THR A 205 -18.37 22.50 -1.87
CA THR A 205 -18.02 23.91 -2.06
C THR A 205 -16.93 24.28 -1.06
N LEU A 206 -15.89 24.96 -1.54
CA LEU A 206 -14.82 25.53 -0.75
C LEU A 206 -14.97 27.04 -0.74
N THR A 207 -14.79 27.65 0.43
CA THR A 207 -14.48 29.07 0.53
C THR A 207 -12.97 29.20 0.49
N LEU A 208 -12.46 30.06 -0.38
CA LEU A 208 -11.03 30.28 -0.61
C LEU A 208 -10.61 31.56 0.10
N GLU A 209 -9.48 31.50 0.80
CA GLU A 209 -8.89 32.68 1.45
C GLU A 209 -8.21 33.54 0.39
N ALA A 210 -8.83 34.68 0.07
CA ALA A 210 -8.36 35.65 -0.91
C ALA A 210 -8.30 37.07 -0.31
N ASP A 211 -8.06 37.16 1.01
CA ASP A 211 -7.99 38.43 1.72
C ASP A 211 -6.85 39.28 1.16
N GLY A 212 -7.15 40.54 0.82
CA GLY A 212 -6.19 41.46 0.21
C GLY A 212 -5.98 41.29 -1.29
N TRP A 213 -6.62 40.29 -1.91
CA TRP A 213 -6.54 40.07 -3.36
C TRP A 213 -7.45 41.06 -4.10
N HIS A 214 -7.02 41.48 -5.29
CA HIS A 214 -7.71 42.40 -6.17
C HIS A 214 -7.80 41.83 -7.59
N HIS A 215 -8.90 42.14 -8.29
CA HIS A 215 -9.02 41.98 -9.73
C HIS A 215 -8.61 43.26 -10.45
N ARG A 216 -8.17 43.11 -11.70
CA ARG A 216 -8.03 44.22 -12.63
C ARG A 216 -9.32 44.35 -13.44
N ALA A 217 -10.08 45.43 -13.24
CA ALA A 217 -11.27 45.79 -14.01
C ALA A 217 -10.94 47.01 -14.88
N GLY A 218 -10.49 46.77 -16.13
CA GLY A 218 -9.84 47.80 -16.93
C GLY A 218 -8.56 48.31 -16.27
N ASP A 219 -8.47 49.61 -16.00
CA ASP A 219 -7.29 50.23 -15.36
C ASP A 219 -7.34 50.28 -13.83
N ARG A 220 -8.41 49.74 -13.22
CA ARG A 220 -8.62 49.81 -11.77
C ARG A 220 -8.40 48.46 -11.10
N LEU A 221 -7.76 48.49 -9.94
CA LEU A 221 -7.75 47.37 -9.00
C LEU A 221 -9.01 47.42 -8.16
N VAL A 222 -9.69 46.28 -8.05
CA VAL A 222 -10.96 46.14 -7.35
C VAL A 222 -10.85 45.01 -6.33
N PRO A 223 -11.14 45.24 -5.04
CA PRO A 223 -11.02 44.20 -4.02
C PRO A 223 -11.89 42.97 -4.32
N VAL A 224 -11.32 41.80 -4.06
CA VAL A 224 -12.06 40.53 -3.96
C VAL A 224 -12.82 40.52 -2.64
N LEU A 225 -14.14 40.32 -2.72
CA LEU A 225 -15.00 40.21 -1.54
C LEU A 225 -15.12 38.76 -1.07
N SER A 226 -15.19 37.82 -2.00
CA SER A 226 -15.20 36.39 -1.70
C SER A 226 -14.78 35.56 -2.90
N ALA A 227 -14.12 34.44 -2.64
CA ALA A 227 -13.80 33.43 -3.64
C ALA A 227 -14.33 32.07 -3.20
N GLU A 228 -15.05 31.39 -4.08
CA GLU A 228 -15.62 30.07 -3.85
C GLU A 228 -15.28 29.12 -5.01
N ALA A 229 -15.06 27.85 -4.67
CA ALA A 229 -14.86 26.79 -5.66
C ALA A 229 -15.83 25.64 -5.42
N THR A 230 -16.54 25.22 -6.46
CA THR A 230 -17.19 23.90 -6.49
C THR A 230 -16.18 22.89 -7.00
N VAL A 231 -15.95 21.85 -6.20
CA VAL A 231 -14.96 20.81 -6.47
C VAL A 231 -15.58 19.42 -6.32
N GLU A 232 -15.12 18.46 -7.10
CA GLU A 232 -15.50 17.05 -7.00
C GLU A 232 -14.27 16.20 -6.64
N VAL A 233 -14.33 15.49 -5.51
CA VAL A 233 -13.30 14.47 -5.20
C VAL A 233 -13.71 13.15 -5.85
N ARG A 234 -12.93 12.68 -6.80
CA ARG A 234 -13.08 11.36 -7.44
C ARG A 234 -12.05 10.36 -6.91
N GLY A 235 -12.43 9.10 -6.87
CA GLY A 235 -11.55 7.99 -6.54
C GLY A 235 -11.10 7.29 -7.81
N ALA A 236 -9.80 7.28 -8.10
CA ALA A 236 -9.19 6.48 -9.15
C ALA A 236 -8.51 5.26 -8.51
N VAL A 237 -9.03 4.07 -8.77
CA VAL A 237 -8.52 2.83 -8.17
C VAL A 237 -7.64 2.08 -9.16
N VAL A 238 -6.41 1.82 -8.74
CA VAL A 238 -5.45 0.96 -9.45
C VAL A 238 -5.40 -0.39 -8.73
N VAL A 239 -5.52 -1.48 -9.49
CA VAL A 239 -5.40 -2.84 -8.97
C VAL A 239 -4.10 -3.46 -9.45
N LEU A 240 -3.18 -3.68 -8.52
CA LEU A 240 -1.92 -4.35 -8.76
C LEU A 240 -2.08 -5.86 -8.50
N PRO A 241 -1.80 -6.73 -9.49
CA PRO A 241 -1.80 -8.15 -9.27
C PRO A 241 -0.62 -8.57 -8.39
N GLY A 242 -0.82 -9.64 -7.65
CA GLY A 242 0.20 -10.20 -6.81
C GLY A 242 -0.03 -11.67 -6.53
N THR A 243 0.88 -12.21 -5.73
CA THR A 243 0.80 -13.57 -5.21
C THR A 243 0.86 -13.52 -3.69
N ALA A 244 0.16 -14.42 -3.04
CA ALA A 244 0.23 -14.59 -1.60
C ALA A 244 0.41 -16.05 -1.22
N THR A 245 1.14 -16.26 -0.13
CA THR A 245 1.27 -17.56 0.53
C THR A 245 0.74 -17.40 1.95
N HIS A 246 -0.05 -18.37 2.40
CA HIS A 246 -0.46 -18.43 3.80
C HIS A 246 0.00 -19.76 4.40
N HIS A 247 0.49 -19.71 5.63
CA HIS A 247 0.85 -20.89 6.41
C HIS A 247 0.18 -20.81 7.76
N SER A 248 -0.35 -21.94 8.23
CA SER A 248 -0.94 -22.02 9.56
C SER A 248 -0.41 -23.22 10.34
N LEU A 249 -0.23 -23.02 11.64
CA LEU A 249 -0.03 -24.09 12.61
C LEU A 249 -1.36 -24.35 13.29
N VAL A 250 -1.89 -25.53 13.09
CA VAL A 250 -3.23 -25.93 13.52
C VAL A 250 -3.14 -26.99 14.60
N VAL A 251 -3.95 -26.84 15.65
CA VAL A 251 -4.11 -27.87 16.68
C VAL A 251 -4.87 -29.04 16.08
N PRO A 252 -4.29 -30.27 16.02
CA PRO A 252 -4.88 -31.38 15.27
C PRO A 252 -6.22 -31.86 15.84
N GLU A 253 -6.46 -31.67 17.14
CA GLU A 253 -7.70 -32.09 17.79
C GLU A 253 -8.89 -31.19 17.46
N THR A 254 -8.66 -29.87 17.49
CA THR A 254 -9.74 -28.88 17.42
C THR A 254 -9.83 -28.20 16.05
N GLY A 255 -8.80 -28.34 15.21
CA GLY A 255 -8.67 -27.53 14.00
C GLY A 255 -8.38 -26.05 14.28
N ALA A 256 -8.16 -25.66 15.55
CA ALA A 256 -7.90 -24.27 15.91
C ALA A 256 -6.54 -23.80 15.36
N THR A 257 -6.52 -22.64 14.72
CA THR A 257 -5.28 -22.02 14.25
C THR A 257 -4.55 -21.40 15.43
N GLN A 258 -3.40 -21.97 15.80
CA GLN A 258 -2.53 -21.42 16.82
C GLN A 258 -1.68 -20.26 16.28
N LYS A 259 -1.30 -20.36 15.01
CA LYS A 259 -0.44 -19.36 14.36
C LYS A 259 -0.77 -19.27 12.89
N LEU A 260 -0.91 -18.05 12.39
CA LEU A 260 -1.09 -17.75 10.98
C LEU A 260 0.05 -16.84 10.52
N LYS A 261 0.58 -17.11 9.34
CA LYS A 261 1.54 -16.24 8.67
C LYS A 261 1.13 -16.12 7.21
N ALA A 262 0.77 -14.91 6.82
CA ALA A 262 0.55 -14.55 5.43
C ALA A 262 1.72 -13.69 4.94
N SER A 263 2.10 -13.90 3.68
CA SER A 263 3.04 -13.06 2.95
C SER A 263 2.43 -12.80 1.59
N ALA A 264 2.43 -11.55 1.15
CA ALA A 264 2.00 -11.16 -0.19
C ALA A 264 3.14 -10.43 -0.88
N ARG A 265 3.24 -10.62 -2.19
CA ARG A 265 4.14 -9.91 -3.10
C ARG A 265 3.30 -9.37 -4.24
N PHE A 266 3.42 -8.09 -4.50
CA PHE A 266 2.75 -7.42 -5.62
C PHE A 266 3.79 -7.11 -6.68
N ASP A 267 3.53 -7.53 -7.90
CA ASP A 267 4.47 -7.33 -9.00
C ASP A 267 4.15 -5.99 -9.67
N VAL A 268 4.95 -4.98 -9.33
CA VAL A 268 4.89 -3.65 -9.96
C VAL A 268 5.77 -3.68 -11.20
N ALA A 269 5.30 -4.35 -12.26
CA ALA A 269 5.96 -4.29 -13.55
C ALA A 269 5.67 -2.93 -14.22
N PRO A 270 6.64 -2.30 -14.90
CA PRO A 270 6.34 -1.15 -15.75
C PRO A 270 5.26 -1.52 -16.76
N GLY A 271 4.18 -0.73 -16.81
CA GLY A 271 3.04 -1.00 -17.68
C GLY A 271 1.83 -0.14 -17.37
N GLN A 272 0.84 -0.19 -18.26
CA GLN A 272 -0.46 0.44 -18.04
C GLN A 272 -1.33 -0.47 -17.18
N TYR A 273 -1.79 0.07 -16.05
CA TYR A 273 -2.75 -0.61 -15.19
C TYR A 273 -4.14 -0.07 -15.45
N PRO A 274 -5.18 -0.93 -15.49
CA PRO A 274 -6.55 -0.45 -15.64
C PRO A 274 -6.92 0.41 -14.43
N VAL A 275 -7.32 1.65 -14.71
CA VAL A 275 -7.85 2.58 -13.71
C VAL A 275 -9.36 2.50 -13.72
N ARG A 276 -9.97 2.41 -12.54
CA ARG A 276 -11.43 2.54 -12.37
C ARG A 276 -11.75 3.80 -11.59
N GLU A 277 -12.62 4.64 -12.14
CA GLU A 277 -13.05 5.88 -11.49
C GLU A 277 -14.36 5.71 -10.72
N PHE A 278 -14.48 6.44 -9.62
CA PHE A 278 -15.63 6.47 -8.73
C PHE A 278 -15.91 7.91 -8.31
N SER A 279 -17.16 8.34 -8.35
CA SER A 279 -17.62 9.64 -7.83
C SER A 279 -18.25 9.54 -6.44
N GLY A 280 -18.66 8.34 -6.02
CA GLY A 280 -19.37 8.09 -4.76
C GLY A 280 -18.67 7.09 -3.83
N GLU A 281 -18.81 7.31 -2.53
CA GLU A 281 -18.28 6.43 -1.48
C GLU A 281 -18.92 5.05 -1.47
N GLU A 282 -20.22 4.97 -1.76
CA GLU A 282 -20.96 3.70 -1.80
C GLU A 282 -20.47 2.80 -2.94
N ASP A 283 -20.33 3.35 -4.14
CA ASP A 283 -19.83 2.61 -5.30
C ASP A 283 -18.38 2.15 -5.12
N LEU A 284 -17.53 3.02 -4.55
CA LEU A 284 -16.16 2.65 -4.19
C LEU A 284 -16.15 1.50 -3.17
N ALA A 285 -16.94 1.59 -2.10
CA ALA A 285 -17.03 0.55 -1.09
C ALA A 285 -17.54 -0.77 -1.69
N ALA A 286 -18.59 -0.74 -2.51
CA ALA A 286 -19.12 -1.90 -3.20
C ALA A 286 -18.07 -2.56 -4.11
N PHE A 287 -17.29 -1.77 -4.84
CA PHE A 287 -16.19 -2.28 -5.67
C PHE A 287 -15.08 -2.95 -4.83
N LEU A 288 -14.66 -2.31 -3.73
CA LEU A 288 -13.61 -2.84 -2.85
C LEU A 288 -14.06 -4.16 -2.18
N GLU A 289 -15.36 -4.30 -1.90
CA GLU A 289 -15.95 -5.49 -1.28
C GLU A 289 -16.26 -6.62 -2.27
N ALA A 290 -16.62 -6.32 -3.52
CA ALA A 290 -17.01 -7.33 -4.50
C ALA A 290 -15.83 -8.23 -4.96
N ASP A 291 -14.60 -7.71 -4.93
CA ASP A 291 -13.44 -8.37 -5.51
C ASP A 291 -12.56 -9.08 -4.47
N ARG A 292 -13.11 -9.95 -3.62
CA ARG A 292 -12.32 -10.62 -2.57
C ARG A 292 -11.41 -11.71 -3.14
N ALA A 293 -10.14 -11.37 -3.42
CA ALA A 293 -9.06 -12.33 -3.60
C ALA A 293 -8.78 -13.08 -2.28
N ALA A 294 -8.05 -14.20 -2.34
CA ALA A 294 -7.63 -14.94 -1.14
C ALA A 294 -6.84 -14.05 -0.15
N VAL A 295 -6.08 -13.10 -0.70
CA VAL A 295 -5.48 -11.99 0.04
C VAL A 295 -5.69 -10.70 -0.74
N SER A 296 -6.35 -9.74 -0.11
CA SER A 296 -6.50 -8.38 -0.63
C SER A 296 -5.90 -7.38 0.33
N LEU A 297 -5.10 -6.45 -0.19
CA LEU A 297 -4.59 -5.31 0.54
C LEU A 297 -5.17 -4.04 -0.09
N THR A 298 -5.83 -3.21 0.70
CA THR A 298 -6.22 -1.86 0.27
C THR A 298 -5.26 -0.88 0.94
N VAL A 299 -4.42 -0.23 0.14
CA VAL A 299 -3.75 0.99 0.57
C VAL A 299 -4.82 2.06 0.63
N GLU A 300 -4.81 2.85 1.70
CA GLU A 300 -5.77 3.94 1.90
C GLU A 300 -5.70 4.99 0.78
N ARG A 301 -6.23 6.18 1.05
CA ARG A 301 -6.36 7.25 0.05
C ARG A 301 -5.05 8.01 -0.09
N VAL A 302 -4.46 7.90 -1.27
CA VAL A 302 -3.33 8.74 -1.69
C VAL A 302 -3.89 9.96 -2.39
N ARG A 303 -3.55 11.16 -1.92
CA ARG A 303 -4.07 12.40 -2.50
C ARG A 303 -3.30 12.80 -3.76
N ALA A 304 -4.07 13.31 -4.70
CA ALA A 304 -3.68 14.14 -5.82
C ALA A 304 -2.44 15.02 -5.54
N PRO A 305 -1.24 14.93 -6.14
CA PRO A 305 -0.29 16.04 -6.03
C PRO A 305 -0.78 17.27 -6.81
N ARG A 306 -1.65 17.07 -7.80
CA ARG A 306 -2.26 18.10 -8.64
C ARG A 306 -3.78 17.92 -8.71
N VAL A 307 -4.48 19.00 -9.03
CA VAL A 307 -5.95 19.05 -9.14
C VAL A 307 -6.35 19.17 -10.61
N ARG A 308 -7.47 18.62 -11.02
CA ARG A 308 -7.97 18.72 -12.39
C ARG A 308 -8.71 20.04 -12.59
N MET A 309 -8.41 20.76 -13.67
CA MET A 309 -9.10 21.96 -14.10
C MET A 309 -9.46 21.81 -15.59
N GLY A 310 -10.71 21.46 -15.88
CA GLY A 310 -11.14 21.14 -17.24
C GLY A 310 -10.37 19.96 -17.83
N HIS A 311 -9.60 20.24 -18.89
CA HIS A 311 -8.81 19.28 -19.65
C HIS A 311 -7.36 19.13 -19.16
N VAL A 312 -6.92 19.87 -18.15
CA VAL A 312 -5.54 19.82 -17.64
C VAL A 312 -5.49 19.57 -16.15
N TYR A 313 -4.31 19.20 -15.65
CA TYR A 313 -3.99 19.18 -14.23
C TYR A 313 -3.23 20.46 -13.85
N TRP A 314 -3.59 21.00 -12.69
CA TRP A 314 -3.04 22.20 -12.09
C TRP A 314 -2.28 21.86 -10.79
N PRO A 315 -1.08 22.43 -10.57
CA PRO A 315 -0.32 23.28 -11.49
C PRO A 315 0.09 22.58 -12.78
N PRO A 316 0.36 23.33 -13.86
CA PRO A 316 0.68 22.72 -15.15
C PRO A 316 2.02 21.99 -15.08
N SER A 317 2.11 20.86 -15.78
CA SER A 317 3.40 20.22 -16.03
C SER A 317 4.20 21.02 -17.06
N GLN A 318 5.48 20.69 -17.25
CA GLN A 318 6.36 21.41 -18.16
C GLN A 318 5.80 21.55 -19.59
N ARG A 319 5.29 20.44 -20.13
CA ARG A 319 4.73 20.41 -21.49
C ARG A 319 3.45 21.23 -21.62
N VAL A 320 2.61 21.24 -20.59
CA VAL A 320 1.39 22.05 -20.55
C VAL A 320 1.76 23.53 -20.49
N TRP A 321 2.72 23.88 -19.65
CA TRP A 321 3.22 25.25 -19.51
C TRP A 321 3.80 25.80 -20.82
N GLU A 322 4.68 25.05 -21.48
CA GLU A 322 5.23 25.42 -22.79
C GLU A 322 4.13 25.66 -23.82
N ARG A 323 3.13 24.77 -23.85
CA ARG A 323 2.03 24.88 -24.79
C ARG A 323 1.11 26.07 -24.48
N MET A 324 0.86 26.38 -23.21
CA MET A 324 0.14 27.60 -22.81
C MET A 324 0.88 28.86 -23.31
N HIS A 325 2.21 28.89 -23.21
CA HIS A 325 3.02 30.00 -23.72
C HIS A 325 2.97 30.12 -25.24
N GLU A 326 3.04 29.01 -25.97
CA GLU A 326 2.89 29.02 -27.43
C GLU A 326 1.54 29.59 -27.86
N LEU A 327 0.46 29.16 -27.20
CA LEU A 327 -0.90 29.65 -27.49
C LEU A 327 -1.05 31.13 -27.16
N GLN A 328 -0.48 31.57 -26.03
CA GLN A 328 -0.45 32.99 -25.66
C GLN A 328 0.31 33.83 -26.69
N ALA A 329 1.50 33.39 -27.11
CA ALA A 329 2.30 34.09 -28.11
C ALA A 329 1.58 34.16 -29.48
N ALA A 330 0.91 33.08 -29.89
CA ALA A 330 0.11 33.06 -31.11
C ALA A 330 -1.08 34.03 -31.03
N PHE A 331 -1.78 34.08 -29.88
CA PHE A 331 -2.87 35.03 -29.67
C PHE A 331 -2.38 36.48 -29.74
N GLU A 332 -1.25 36.81 -29.09
CA GLU A 332 -0.64 38.14 -29.14
C GLU A 332 -0.19 38.55 -30.54
N ALA A 333 0.21 37.59 -31.37
CA ALA A 333 0.51 37.79 -32.79
C ALA A 333 -0.75 37.97 -33.66
N GLY A 334 -1.95 37.71 -33.13
CA GLY A 334 -3.20 37.69 -33.88
C GLY A 334 -3.44 36.40 -34.67
N ASP A 335 -2.64 35.36 -34.43
CA ASP A 335 -2.61 34.10 -35.18
C ASP A 335 -3.43 32.97 -34.51
N GLY A 336 -4.26 33.29 -33.52
CA GLY A 336 -5.09 32.30 -32.84
C GLY A 336 -6.12 32.90 -31.88
N PRO A 337 -7.05 32.07 -31.35
CA PRO A 337 -7.91 32.47 -30.26
C PRO A 337 -7.10 32.65 -28.95
N PRO A 338 -7.62 33.40 -27.97
CA PRO A 338 -6.99 33.48 -26.66
C PRO A 338 -6.86 32.09 -26.03
N PRO A 339 -5.77 31.81 -25.29
CA PRO A 339 -5.64 30.56 -24.57
C PRO A 339 -6.78 30.43 -23.56
N SER A 340 -7.47 29.30 -23.64
CA SER A 340 -8.53 28.91 -22.72
C SER A 340 -8.28 27.49 -22.20
N PRO A 341 -8.89 27.06 -21.08
CA PRO A 341 -8.83 25.67 -20.65
C PRO A 341 -9.23 24.68 -21.74
N ASP A 342 -10.17 25.05 -22.61
CA ASP A 342 -10.62 24.22 -23.74
C ASP A 342 -9.58 24.16 -24.86
N SER A 343 -8.79 25.23 -25.07
CA SER A 343 -7.68 25.23 -26.04
C SER A 343 -6.55 24.27 -25.66
N LEU A 344 -6.57 23.77 -24.41
CA LEU A 344 -5.63 22.79 -23.90
C LEU A 344 -6.10 21.34 -24.04
N ASP A 345 -7.26 21.11 -24.66
CA ASP A 345 -7.77 19.77 -24.90
C ASP A 345 -6.77 18.94 -25.73
N GLY A 346 -6.55 17.69 -25.30
CA GLY A 346 -5.60 16.78 -25.92
C GLY A 346 -4.13 17.04 -25.62
N ILE A 347 -3.78 18.07 -24.83
CA ILE A 347 -2.41 18.25 -24.32
C ILE A 347 -2.20 17.31 -23.14
N GLU A 348 -2.95 17.52 -22.07
CA GLU A 348 -3.03 16.60 -20.94
C GLU A 348 -4.38 15.88 -21.07
N GLY A 349 -4.38 14.57 -20.88
CA GLY A 349 -5.59 13.76 -20.92
C GLY A 349 -6.25 13.65 -19.54
N SER A 350 -7.20 12.72 -19.44
CA SER A 350 -7.73 12.28 -18.16
C SER A 350 -6.93 11.10 -17.60
N GLU A 351 -5.69 10.88 -18.04
CA GLU A 351 -4.92 9.73 -17.57
C GLU A 351 -4.38 9.98 -16.17
N LEU A 352 -4.40 8.95 -15.32
CA LEU A 352 -3.99 9.06 -13.91
C LEU A 352 -2.48 9.22 -13.73
N ASN A 353 -1.66 8.77 -14.68
CA ASN A 353 -0.21 8.98 -14.65
C ASN A 353 0.13 10.46 -14.87
N GLU A 354 -0.64 11.15 -15.69
CA GLU A 354 -0.34 12.53 -16.06
C GLU A 354 -0.35 13.40 -14.84
N VAL A 355 -1.36 13.35 -13.97
CA VAL A 355 -1.44 14.14 -12.74
C VAL A 355 -0.21 14.04 -11.83
N TRP A 356 0.63 12.99 -11.93
CA TRP A 356 1.90 12.87 -11.17
C TRP A 356 3.13 13.42 -11.93
N GLU A 357 2.98 13.91 -13.16
CA GLU A 357 4.02 14.66 -13.83
C GLU A 357 4.51 15.82 -12.93
N PRO A 358 5.82 16.09 -12.90
CA PRO A 358 6.35 17.19 -12.12
C PRO A 358 5.71 18.52 -12.55
N VAL A 359 5.41 19.36 -11.56
CA VAL A 359 5.04 20.75 -11.79
C VAL A 359 6.19 21.44 -12.54
N SER A 360 5.85 22.29 -13.51
CA SER A 360 6.86 23.06 -14.26
C SER A 360 7.74 23.87 -13.30
N PRO A 361 9.08 23.78 -13.38
CA PRO A 361 9.97 24.63 -12.58
C PRO A 361 9.74 26.13 -12.80
N GLN A 362 9.37 26.52 -14.02
CA GLN A 362 9.05 27.90 -14.38
C GLN A 362 7.80 28.39 -13.66
N TYR A 363 6.82 27.50 -13.49
CA TYR A 363 5.64 27.77 -12.68
C TYR A 363 6.01 28.00 -11.21
N LEU A 364 6.83 27.12 -10.63
CA LEU A 364 7.26 27.24 -9.24
C LEU A 364 8.10 28.50 -9.01
N MET A 365 9.03 28.84 -9.91
CA MET A 365 9.82 30.06 -9.81
C MET A 365 8.96 31.33 -9.87
N ARG A 366 7.83 31.29 -10.58
CA ARG A 366 6.87 32.38 -10.58
C ARG A 366 6.21 32.48 -9.21
N ALA A 367 5.67 31.38 -8.69
CA ALA A 367 5.04 31.36 -7.37
C ALA A 367 6.01 31.75 -6.23
N GLU A 368 7.26 31.31 -6.28
CA GLU A 368 8.29 31.65 -5.27
C GLU A 368 8.71 33.13 -5.32
N ARG A 369 8.71 33.76 -6.52
CA ARG A 369 8.91 35.21 -6.62
C ARG A 369 7.75 35.99 -6.01
N GLU A 370 6.55 35.48 -6.17
CA GLU A 370 5.32 36.05 -5.59
C GLU A 370 5.32 35.89 -4.04
N GLU A 371 5.96 34.84 -3.47
CA GLU A 371 6.09 34.65 -2.00
C GLU A 371 7.32 35.33 -1.37
N GLY A 372 8.34 35.69 -2.15
CA GLY A 372 9.70 35.95 -1.67
C GLY A 372 10.10 37.40 -1.40
N GLU A 373 9.29 38.41 -1.71
CA GLU A 373 9.65 39.82 -1.49
C GLU A 373 9.15 40.43 -0.17
N ASP A 374 8.26 39.74 0.57
CA ASP A 374 7.73 40.20 1.87
C ASP A 374 7.82 39.16 3.01
N GLY A 375 8.86 38.32 2.99
CA GLY A 375 9.26 37.53 4.16
C GLY A 375 10.04 38.41 5.16
N PRO A 376 9.71 38.41 6.47
CA PRO A 376 10.23 39.35 7.49
C PRO A 376 11.76 39.37 7.67
#